data_AF-A0A6N2RU43-F1
#
_entry.id   AF-A0A6N2RU43-F1
#
_cell.length_a   1.000
_cell.length_b   1.000
_cell.length_c   1.000
_cell.angle_alpha   90.00
_cell.angle_beta   90.00
_cell.angle_gamma   90.00
#
_symmetry.space_group_name_H-M   'P 1'
#
loop_
_entity.id
_entity.type
_entity.pdbx_description
1 polymer ?
#
loop_
_entity_poly.entity_id
_entity_poly.type
_entity_poly.pdbx_seq_one_letter_code
_entity_poly.pdbx_strand_id
1 'polypeptide(L)'
;MDRIDKILNHDLFLYHLGQNNAAEADRRFCRHGMAHFLDVARIGTIIALEEGLELDREWIYAAALLHDCGKHEQYENGTPHEQASARIAPEILKDCGFDDKETDVIVTAISRHRDPEAAKEKNLNGVLYRADKASRACFACDAEKDCNWKDGKKNLTIRY
;
A
#
# COMPACT_ATOMS: atom_id res chain seq x y z
N MET A 1 4.37 -16.01 7.41
CA MET A 1 4.71 -15.48 6.08
C MET A 1 4.05 -16.29 4.98
N ASP A 2 3.77 -17.57 5.19
CA ASP A 2 3.07 -18.42 4.22
C ASP A 2 1.76 -17.81 3.66
N ARG A 3 0.98 -17.08 4.48
CA ARG A 3 -0.23 -16.38 4.00
C ARG A 3 0.11 -15.23 3.04
N ILE A 4 1.24 -14.56 3.25
CA ILE A 4 1.74 -13.52 2.36
C ILE A 4 2.25 -14.12 1.06
N ASP A 5 2.95 -15.24 1.12
CA ASP A 5 3.39 -15.96 -0.09
C ASP A 5 2.19 -16.43 -0.91
N LYS A 6 1.07 -16.82 -0.27
CA LYS A 6 -0.19 -17.07 -0.97
C LYS A 6 -0.73 -15.84 -1.68
N ILE A 7 -0.73 -14.65 -1.04
CA ILE A 7 -1.14 -13.39 -1.70
C ILE A 7 -0.27 -13.12 -2.94
N LEU A 8 1.05 -13.26 -2.81
CA LEU A 8 2.00 -13.02 -3.91
C LEU A 8 1.74 -13.92 -5.13
N ASN A 9 1.23 -15.13 -4.91
CA ASN A 9 0.93 -16.10 -5.95
C ASN A 9 -0.56 -16.18 -6.30
N HIS A 10 -1.40 -15.30 -5.75
CA HIS A 10 -2.84 -15.33 -5.97
C HIS A 10 -3.20 -14.76 -7.34
N ASP A 11 -4.00 -15.49 -8.13
CA ASP A 11 -4.33 -15.10 -9.51
C ASP A 11 -4.96 -13.70 -9.60
N LEU A 12 -5.92 -13.40 -8.71
CA LEU A 12 -6.56 -12.08 -8.68
C LEU A 12 -5.56 -10.95 -8.33
N PHE A 13 -4.61 -11.21 -7.42
CA PHE A 13 -3.55 -10.24 -7.10
C PHE A 13 -2.65 -10.00 -8.31
N LEU A 14 -2.18 -11.07 -8.94
CA LEU A 14 -1.31 -11.02 -10.12
C LEU A 14 -2.00 -10.33 -11.30
N TYR A 15 -3.30 -10.58 -11.50
CA TYR A 15 -4.11 -9.88 -12.48
C TYR A 15 -4.09 -8.37 -12.26
N HIS A 16 -4.47 -7.90 -11.07
CA HIS A 16 -4.54 -6.47 -10.78
C HIS A 16 -3.16 -5.79 -10.77
N LEU A 17 -2.12 -6.47 -10.28
CA LEU A 17 -0.74 -6.01 -10.40
C LEU A 17 -0.31 -5.88 -11.87
N GLY A 18 -0.68 -6.85 -12.72
CA GLY A 18 -0.46 -6.80 -14.16
C GLY A 18 -1.15 -5.59 -14.81
N GLN A 19 -2.41 -5.34 -14.46
CA GLN A 19 -3.16 -4.17 -14.94
C GLN A 19 -2.51 -2.86 -14.50
N ASN A 20 -2.06 -2.74 -13.25
CA ASN A 20 -1.32 -1.58 -12.78
C ASN A 20 -0.04 -1.36 -13.60
N ASN A 21 0.76 -2.41 -13.79
CA ASN A 21 2.01 -2.34 -14.54
C ASN A 21 1.77 -1.92 -16.01
N ALA A 22 0.71 -2.42 -16.63
CA ALA A 22 0.32 -2.04 -17.99
C ALA A 22 -0.12 -0.57 -18.06
N ALA A 23 -0.99 -0.13 -17.15
CA ALA A 23 -1.48 1.25 -17.11
C ALA A 23 -0.37 2.27 -16.79
N GLU A 24 0.71 1.84 -16.13
CA GLU A 24 1.83 2.69 -15.74
C GLU A 24 3.13 2.43 -16.52
N ALA A 25 3.06 1.69 -17.64
CA ALA A 25 4.23 1.30 -18.42
C ALA A 25 5.10 2.52 -18.84
N ASP A 26 4.45 3.60 -19.28
CA ASP A 26 5.09 4.85 -19.71
C ASP A 26 5.08 5.93 -18.61
N ARG A 27 4.66 5.58 -17.38
CA ARG A 27 4.58 6.53 -16.28
C ARG A 27 5.98 6.93 -15.83
N ARG A 28 6.28 8.23 -15.94
CA ARG A 28 7.55 8.84 -15.48
C ARG A 28 7.63 9.05 -13.96
N PHE A 29 6.49 9.14 -13.27
CA PHE A 29 6.41 9.32 -11.81
C PHE A 29 6.36 7.99 -11.07
N CYS A 30 6.35 8.03 -9.73
CA CYS A 30 6.20 6.85 -8.87
C CYS A 30 5.05 5.94 -9.35
N ARG A 31 5.36 4.65 -9.47
CA ARG A 31 4.46 3.58 -9.92
C ARG A 31 3.97 2.75 -8.72
N HIS A 32 2.89 2.01 -8.93
CA HIS A 32 2.15 1.23 -7.95
C HIS A 32 2.36 -0.27 -8.23
N GLY A 33 3.61 -0.70 -8.09
CA GLY A 33 4.03 -2.08 -8.28
C GLY A 33 4.78 -2.65 -7.07
N MET A 34 5.33 -3.85 -7.23
CA MET A 34 5.89 -4.64 -6.12
C MET A 34 6.97 -3.94 -5.30
N ALA A 35 7.84 -3.12 -5.92
CA ALA A 35 8.86 -2.39 -5.18
C ALA A 35 8.22 -1.43 -4.16
N HIS A 36 7.26 -0.61 -4.60
CA HIS A 36 6.49 0.28 -3.71
C HIS A 36 5.79 -0.52 -2.61
N PHE A 37 5.09 -1.60 -2.95
CA PHE A 37 4.35 -2.38 -1.97
C PHE A 37 5.25 -2.98 -0.88
N LEU A 38 6.43 -3.49 -1.25
CA LEU A 38 7.39 -4.03 -0.29
C LEU A 38 8.06 -2.95 0.55
N ASP A 39 8.33 -1.78 -0.02
CA ASP A 39 8.85 -0.64 0.73
C ASP A 39 7.84 -0.19 1.78
N VAL A 40 6.55 -0.11 1.43
CA VAL A 40 5.45 0.17 2.38
C VAL A 40 5.40 -0.90 3.47
N ALA A 41 5.46 -2.18 3.13
CA ALA A 41 5.41 -3.27 4.12
C ALA A 41 6.57 -3.21 5.13
N ARG A 42 7.79 -2.98 4.62
CA ARG A 42 9.01 -2.92 5.42
C ARG A 42 9.05 -1.68 6.31
N ILE A 43 8.75 -0.51 5.75
CA ILE A 43 8.66 0.72 6.53
C ILE A 43 7.54 0.62 7.57
N GLY A 44 6.38 0.09 7.21
CA GLY A 44 5.29 -0.13 8.17
C GLY A 44 5.70 -1.05 9.32
N THR A 45 6.50 -2.08 9.04
CA THR A 45 7.07 -2.96 10.07
C THR A 45 8.04 -2.20 10.97
N ILE A 46 8.91 -1.35 10.42
CA ILE A 46 9.83 -0.52 11.21
C ILE A 46 9.05 0.43 12.12
N ILE A 47 8.05 1.14 11.57
CA ILE A 47 7.18 2.04 12.33
C ILE A 47 6.51 1.31 13.50
N ALA A 48 5.92 0.14 13.24
CA ALA A 48 5.25 -0.64 14.28
C ALA A 48 6.22 -1.06 15.40
N LEU A 49 7.45 -1.45 15.04
CA LEU A 49 8.49 -1.83 16.00
C LEU A 49 9.00 -0.65 16.83
N GLU A 50 9.31 0.49 16.20
CA GLU A 50 9.82 1.69 16.89
C GLU A 50 8.79 2.31 17.83
N GLU A 51 7.50 2.20 17.51
CA GLU A 51 6.40 2.72 18.33
C GLU A 51 5.88 1.71 19.36
N GLY A 52 6.40 0.48 19.38
CA GLY A 52 5.95 -0.58 20.27
C GLY A 52 4.49 -0.99 20.04
N LEU A 53 4.02 -0.96 18.79
CA LEU A 53 2.67 -1.37 18.43
C LEU A 53 2.58 -2.89 18.32
N GLU A 54 1.58 -3.47 18.98
CA GLU A 54 1.27 -4.91 18.87
C GLU A 54 0.47 -5.18 17.59
N LEU A 55 1.10 -5.01 16.43
CA LEU A 55 0.53 -5.33 15.12
C LEU A 55 1.13 -6.63 14.59
N ASP A 56 0.27 -7.51 14.09
CA ASP A 56 0.72 -8.69 13.36
C ASP A 56 1.45 -8.25 12.08
N ARG A 57 2.66 -8.79 11.88
CA ARG A 57 3.47 -8.50 10.70
C ARG A 57 2.75 -8.91 9.42
N GLU A 58 2.00 -10.01 9.42
CA GLU A 58 1.23 -10.44 8.26
C GLU A 58 0.11 -9.46 7.93
N TRP A 59 -0.49 -8.77 8.91
CA TRP A 59 -1.48 -7.73 8.62
C TRP A 59 -0.83 -6.52 7.93
N ILE A 60 0.36 -6.11 8.37
CA ILE A 60 1.12 -5.02 7.74
C ILE A 60 1.46 -5.36 6.29
N TYR A 61 1.99 -6.57 6.05
CA TYR A 61 2.35 -7.01 4.70
C TYR A 61 1.13 -7.18 3.80
N ALA A 62 0.06 -7.80 4.29
CA ALA A 62 -1.17 -7.98 3.50
C ALA A 62 -1.79 -6.64 3.12
N ALA A 63 -1.88 -5.69 4.06
CA ALA A 63 -2.37 -4.36 3.78
C ALA A 63 -1.49 -3.63 2.76
N ALA A 64 -0.16 -3.69 2.92
CA ALA A 64 0.78 -3.03 2.01
C ALA A 64 0.78 -3.62 0.59
N LEU A 65 0.64 -4.95 0.43
CA LEU A 65 0.54 -5.58 -0.88
C LEU A 65 -0.77 -5.22 -1.59
N LEU A 66 -1.86 -5.07 -0.84
CA LEU A 66 -3.20 -4.90 -1.41
C LEU A 66 -3.64 -3.43 -1.53
N HIS A 67 -3.04 -2.48 -0.80
CA HIS A 67 -3.59 -1.11 -0.69
C HIS A 67 -3.77 -0.38 -2.02
N ASP A 68 -2.92 -0.65 -3.00
CA ASP A 68 -2.86 0.00 -4.31
C ASP A 68 -3.12 -0.97 -5.47
N CYS A 69 -3.55 -2.21 -5.21
CA CYS A 69 -3.80 -3.19 -6.29
C CYS A 69 -4.90 -2.74 -7.26
N GLY A 70 -5.89 -1.96 -6.79
CA GLY A 70 -6.96 -1.39 -7.61
C GLY A 70 -6.59 -0.12 -8.38
N LYS A 71 -5.30 0.22 -8.53
CA LYS A 71 -4.89 1.51 -9.10
C LYS A 71 -5.31 1.71 -10.55
N HIS A 72 -5.25 0.66 -11.38
CA HIS A 72 -5.67 0.69 -12.78
C HIS A 72 -7.12 1.16 -12.96
N GLU A 73 -8.05 0.80 -12.07
CA GLU A 73 -9.45 1.23 -12.17
C GLU A 73 -9.59 2.76 -12.07
N GLN A 74 -8.70 3.42 -11.31
CA GLN A 74 -8.66 4.88 -11.27
C GLN A 74 -8.34 5.50 -12.64
N TYR A 75 -7.46 4.86 -13.42
CA TYR A 75 -7.12 5.31 -14.76
C TYR A 75 -8.21 4.98 -15.77
N GLU A 76 -8.83 3.81 -15.65
CA GLU A 76 -9.82 3.30 -16.60
C GLU A 76 -11.20 3.98 -16.45
N ASN A 77 -11.68 4.16 -15.21
CA ASN A 77 -13.05 4.61 -14.96
C ASN A 77 -13.18 5.66 -13.85
N GLY A 78 -12.07 6.11 -13.27
CA GLY A 78 -12.06 7.18 -12.26
C GLY A 78 -12.40 6.73 -10.84
N THR A 79 -12.62 5.44 -10.61
CA THR A 79 -12.84 4.90 -9.25
C THR A 79 -11.65 5.23 -8.34
N PRO A 80 -11.86 5.79 -7.14
CA PRO A 80 -10.78 5.99 -6.19
C PRO A 80 -10.10 4.66 -5.84
N HIS A 81 -8.78 4.57 -6.04
CA HIS A 81 -8.04 3.30 -5.91
C HIS A 81 -8.12 2.68 -4.52
N GLU A 82 -8.24 3.47 -3.46
CA GLU A 82 -8.48 2.97 -2.09
C GLU A 82 -9.81 2.22 -1.96
N GLN A 83 -10.83 2.60 -2.73
CA GLN A 83 -12.13 1.92 -2.75
C GLN A 83 -12.07 0.67 -3.64
N ALA A 84 -11.41 0.76 -4.79
CA ALA A 84 -11.18 -0.39 -5.66
C ALA A 84 -10.38 -1.49 -4.93
N SER A 85 -9.24 -1.13 -4.34
CA SER A 85 -8.41 -2.04 -3.54
C SER A 85 -9.17 -2.62 -2.35
N ALA A 86 -9.96 -1.81 -1.62
CA ALA A 86 -10.77 -2.30 -0.50
C ALA A 86 -11.88 -3.27 -0.94
N ARG A 87 -12.39 -3.15 -2.18
CA ARG A 87 -13.34 -4.10 -2.77
C ARG A 87 -12.68 -5.40 -3.22
N ILE A 88 -11.45 -5.34 -3.72
CA ILE A 88 -10.67 -6.49 -4.23
C ILE A 88 -10.10 -7.34 -3.09
N ALA A 89 -9.55 -6.69 -2.06
CA ALA A 89 -8.79 -7.33 -0.99
C ALA A 89 -9.53 -8.47 -0.24
N PRO A 90 -10.83 -8.38 0.10
CA PRO A 90 -11.51 -9.41 0.90
C PRO A 90 -11.46 -10.81 0.28
N GLU A 91 -11.59 -10.92 -1.04
CA GLU A 91 -11.54 -12.21 -1.75
C GLU A 91 -10.16 -12.85 -1.62
N ILE A 92 -9.11 -12.08 -1.91
CA ILE A 92 -7.72 -12.53 -1.82
C ILE A 92 -7.37 -12.93 -0.38
N LEU A 93 -7.76 -12.12 0.61
CA LEU A 93 -7.48 -12.37 2.03
C LEU A 93 -8.15 -13.67 2.49
N LYS A 94 -9.42 -13.86 2.17
CA LYS A 94 -10.16 -15.08 2.52
C LYS A 94 -9.49 -16.32 1.93
N ASP A 95 -9.14 -16.29 0.65
CA ASP A 95 -8.51 -17.43 -0.04
C ASP A 95 -7.09 -17.71 0.48
N CYS A 96 -6.42 -16.69 1.02
CA CYS A 96 -5.11 -16.83 1.65
C CYS A 96 -5.18 -17.30 3.12
N GLY A 97 -6.38 -17.41 3.70
CA GLY A 97 -6.60 -17.92 5.05
C GLY A 97 -6.59 -16.87 6.15
N PHE A 98 -6.96 -15.63 5.83
CA PHE A 98 -7.30 -14.62 6.84
C PHE A 98 -8.75 -14.78 7.27
N ASP A 99 -9.02 -14.61 8.57
CA ASP A 99 -10.39 -14.66 9.08
C ASP A 99 -11.15 -13.33 8.86
N ASP A 100 -12.45 -13.32 9.17
CA ASP A 100 -13.31 -12.14 8.95
C ASP A 100 -12.84 -10.90 9.74
N LYS A 101 -12.28 -11.09 10.95
CA LYS A 101 -11.81 -9.97 11.79
C LYS A 101 -10.49 -9.42 11.26
N GLU A 102 -9.55 -10.30 10.90
CA GLU A 102 -8.30 -9.89 10.26
C GLU A 102 -8.59 -9.14 8.95
N THR A 103 -9.51 -9.67 8.16
CA THR A 103 -9.93 -9.09 6.88
C THR A 103 -10.53 -7.70 7.07
N ASP A 104 -11.44 -7.52 8.04
CA ASP A 104 -12.04 -6.21 8.33
C ASP A 104 -10.99 -5.16 8.73
N VAL A 105 -10.01 -5.53 9.57
CA VAL A 105 -8.91 -4.64 9.98
C VAL A 105 -8.05 -4.22 8.78
N ILE A 106 -7.66 -5.19 7.94
CA ILE A 106 -6.82 -4.94 6.75
C ILE A 106 -7.56 -4.07 5.72
N VAL A 107 -8.82 -4.41 5.42
CA VAL A 107 -9.64 -3.68 4.45
C VAL A 107 -9.94 -2.27 4.93
N THR A 108 -10.19 -2.08 6.22
CA THR A 108 -10.34 -0.74 6.82
C THR A 108 -9.08 0.10 6.61
N ALA A 109 -7.90 -0.45 6.89
CA ALA A 109 -6.64 0.25 6.67
C ALA A 109 -6.45 0.63 5.20
N ILE A 110 -6.74 -0.29 4.27
CA ILE A 110 -6.68 -0.04 2.82
C ILE A 110 -7.63 1.10 2.43
N SER A 111 -8.90 1.07 2.85
CA SER A 111 -9.88 2.10 2.49
C SER A 111 -9.50 3.49 3.01
N ARG A 112 -8.73 3.55 4.11
CA ARG A 112 -8.35 4.79 4.80
C ARG A 112 -6.91 5.24 4.53
N HIS A 113 -6.13 4.55 3.69
CA HIS A 113 -4.71 4.88 3.49
C HIS A 113 -4.45 6.25 2.83
N ARG A 114 -5.52 6.94 2.37
CA ARG A 114 -5.49 8.32 1.88
C ARG A 114 -6.07 9.36 2.85
N ASP A 115 -6.67 8.93 3.96
CA ASP A 115 -7.26 9.80 4.97
C ASP A 115 -6.15 10.41 5.85
N PRO A 116 -5.93 11.74 5.83
CA PRO A 116 -4.92 12.38 6.66
C PRO A 116 -5.15 12.20 8.16
N GLU A 117 -6.39 11.96 8.62
CA GLU A 117 -6.66 11.73 10.04
C GLU A 117 -6.14 10.37 10.51
N ALA A 118 -6.05 9.38 9.61
CA ALA A 118 -5.43 8.09 9.91
C ALA A 118 -3.98 8.23 10.36
N ALA A 119 -3.26 9.28 9.91
CA ALA A 119 -1.85 9.49 10.23
C ALA A 119 -1.54 9.57 11.74
N LYS A 120 -2.53 9.94 12.57
CA LYS A 120 -2.40 10.08 14.03
C LYS A 120 -2.71 8.78 14.77
N GLU A 121 -3.28 7.79 14.08
CA GLU A 121 -3.72 6.55 14.69
C GLU A 121 -2.54 5.60 14.99
N LYS A 122 -2.58 5.01 16.18
CA LYS A 122 -1.59 4.01 16.64
C LYS A 122 -2.07 2.59 16.36
N ASN A 123 -2.47 2.34 15.13
CA ASN A 123 -3.00 1.07 14.64
C ASN A 123 -2.59 0.87 13.15
N LEU A 124 -3.10 -0.18 12.51
CA LEU A 124 -2.77 -0.50 11.12
C LEU A 124 -3.11 0.64 10.13
N ASN A 125 -4.19 1.41 10.35
CA ASN A 125 -4.57 2.53 9.48
C ASN A 125 -3.46 3.58 9.43
N GLY A 126 -2.97 3.99 10.61
CA GLY A 126 -1.93 5.00 10.71
C GLY A 126 -0.56 4.49 10.27
N VAL A 127 -0.25 3.22 10.53
CA VAL A 127 0.99 2.60 10.04
C VAL A 127 1.01 2.56 8.51
N LEU A 128 -0.06 2.05 7.87
CA LEU A 128 -0.15 1.95 6.42
C LEU A 128 -0.09 3.33 5.76
N TYR A 129 -0.85 4.31 6.26
CA TYR A 129 -0.82 5.68 5.76
C TYR A 129 0.61 6.24 5.78
N ARG A 130 1.29 6.17 6.93
CA ARG A 130 2.64 6.75 7.10
C ARG A 130 3.67 6.03 6.24
N ALA A 131 3.58 4.70 6.14
CA ALA A 131 4.47 3.90 5.33
C ALA A 131 4.34 4.19 3.82
N ASP A 132 3.11 4.31 3.28
CA ASP A 132 2.89 4.71 1.86
C ASP A 132 3.45 6.11 1.55
N LYS A 133 3.34 7.06 2.49
CA LYS A 133 3.94 8.38 2.26
C LYS A 133 5.47 8.33 2.36
N ALA A 134 6.02 7.52 3.27
CA ALA A 134 7.45 7.43 3.51
C ALA A 134 8.22 6.60 2.45
N SER A 135 7.58 5.66 1.77
CA SER A 135 8.22 4.75 0.80
C SER A 135 8.79 5.44 -0.45
N ARG A 136 8.38 6.68 -0.73
CA ARG A 136 8.80 7.39 -1.96
C ARG A 136 10.19 7.97 -1.78
N ALA A 137 11.18 7.44 -2.48
CA ALA A 137 12.57 7.88 -2.46
C ALA A 137 12.81 9.19 -3.25
N CYS A 138 12.14 10.30 -2.87
CA CYS A 138 12.26 11.57 -3.61
C CYS A 138 13.70 12.11 -3.65
N PHE A 139 14.52 11.82 -2.65
CA PHE A 139 15.95 12.16 -2.58
C PHE A 139 16.80 11.58 -3.74
N ALA A 140 16.28 10.59 -4.47
CA ALA A 140 16.94 9.96 -5.61
C ALA A 140 16.06 9.97 -6.88
N CYS A 141 15.07 10.86 -6.96
CA CYS A 141 14.10 10.90 -8.06
C CYS A 141 14.48 11.93 -9.13
N ASP A 142 14.82 11.49 -10.34
CA ASP A 142 15.14 12.38 -11.47
C ASP A 142 13.94 13.22 -11.96
N ALA A 143 12.71 12.79 -11.63
CA ALA A 143 11.47 13.50 -11.97
C ALA A 143 10.96 14.40 -10.83
N GLU A 144 11.75 14.62 -9.77
CA GLU A 144 11.35 15.36 -8.56
C GLU A 144 10.84 16.77 -8.88
N LYS A 145 11.52 17.51 -9.76
CA LYS A 145 11.16 18.87 -10.17
C LYS A 145 9.84 18.95 -10.93
N ASP A 146 9.47 17.88 -11.63
CA ASP A 146 8.23 17.78 -12.40
C ASP A 146 7.08 17.18 -11.56
N CYS A 147 7.36 16.75 -10.33
CA CYS A 147 6.40 16.06 -9.48
C CYS A 147 5.34 17.02 -8.93
N ASN A 148 4.07 16.58 -8.97
CA ASN A 148 2.94 17.35 -8.46
C ASN A 148 2.81 17.36 -6.92
N TRP A 149 3.65 16.61 -6.20
CA TRP A 149 3.69 16.67 -4.75
C TRP A 149 4.33 17.99 -4.31
N LYS A 150 3.71 18.66 -3.33
CA LYS A 150 4.29 19.86 -2.71
C LYS A 150 5.61 19.51 -2.02
N ASP A 151 6.57 20.42 -2.01
CA ASP A 151 7.92 20.17 -1.48
C ASP A 151 7.93 19.65 -0.04
N GLY A 152 7.06 20.16 0.83
CA GLY A 152 6.91 19.67 2.22
C GLY A 152 6.38 18.23 2.34
N LYS A 153 5.95 17.61 1.25
CA LYS A 153 5.50 16.20 1.20
C LYS A 153 6.53 15.27 0.54
N LYS A 154 7.58 15.81 -0.09
CA LYS A 154 8.61 14.99 -0.74
C LYS A 154 9.62 14.50 0.29
N ASN A 155 10.00 13.23 0.23
CA ASN A 155 11.02 12.68 1.14
C ASN A 155 12.42 12.98 0.59
N LEU A 156 12.95 14.15 0.95
CA LEU A 156 14.30 14.58 0.54
C LEU A 156 15.41 14.06 1.47
N THR A 157 15.04 13.33 2.52
CA THR A 157 15.94 12.63 3.44
C THR A 157 15.36 11.25 3.76
N ILE A 158 16.23 10.33 4.18
CA ILE A 158 15.83 8.99 4.66
C ILE A 158 15.14 9.14 6.04
N ARG A 159 14.12 8.32 6.30
CA ARG A 159 13.35 8.31 7.56
C ARG A 159 13.39 6.98 8.31
N TYR A 160 13.50 5.87 7.58
CA TYR A 160 13.48 4.48 8.06
C TYR A 160 14.43 3.63 7.22
#